data_AF-A0A1Q2MAY7-F1
#
_entry.id   AF-A0A1Q2MAY7-F1
#
_cell.length_a   1.000
_cell.length_b   1.000
_cell.length_c   1.000
_cell.angle_alpha   90.00
_cell.angle_beta   90.00
_cell.angle_gamma   90.00
#
_symmetry.space_group_name_H-M   'P 1'
#
loop_
_entity.id
_entity.type
_entity.pdbx_description
1 polymer ?
#
loop_
_entity_poly.entity_id
_entity_poly.type
_entity_poly.pdbx_seq_one_letter_code
_entity_poly.pdbx_strand_id
1 'polypeptide(L)'
;MKRLTLNLLFLSAARLCTCAWGFPVVIDPTIQYPFDVTQISQYLIITTNQESGNSDVSVSNFELGANKAPVPAQGAFGGPDISSQPGVPSYAADIFEGVGYNGNVAVTDPNGKFDLSNVGIYADPETGIRLAGSRSSDTIGCSNSFFNDPNMYPNTYDPLTGSGQIVNQNQADQSTKISSSNDYPGVSFNYDHSGLLVELSAARDSINNLVSTGSITRSNGEIKDQTYTFYADDGVNVVDIYTNGNDFKLQNANFVIQGSEFSKVIFRITGDKNMLIDNANILLGDGGIDYTSVMFFSEHNNYDFSNAILSGVAFWSLGEEKTTISMSNVQGCTQLIADVVELDNVRLSQCQGAGFTPIPEPATAILFTIGTVLIRKRVPLLL
;
A
#
# COMPACT_ATOMS: atom_id res chain seq x y z
N MET A 1 -1.47 38.20 -65.53
CA MET A 1 -0.84 38.66 -64.27
C MET A 1 -0.43 37.44 -63.48
N LYS A 2 0.88 37.19 -63.37
CA LYS A 2 1.48 35.99 -62.74
C LYS A 2 1.24 36.01 -61.23
N ARG A 3 0.66 34.95 -60.66
CA ARG A 3 0.71 34.67 -59.22
C ARG A 3 1.58 33.45 -58.99
N LEU A 4 2.62 33.68 -58.19
CA LEU A 4 3.64 32.75 -57.73
C LEU A 4 3.02 31.82 -56.66
N THR A 5 3.20 30.51 -56.80
CA THR A 5 2.85 29.52 -55.77
C THR A 5 4.12 29.22 -54.97
N LEU A 6 4.15 29.60 -53.69
CA LEU A 6 5.27 29.34 -52.77
C LEU A 6 4.86 28.19 -51.84
N ASN A 7 5.59 27.08 -51.90
CA ASN A 7 5.47 25.94 -50.99
C ASN A 7 5.98 26.34 -49.59
N LEU A 8 5.14 26.17 -48.56
CA LEU A 8 5.56 26.27 -47.16
C LEU A 8 5.81 24.84 -46.64
N LEU A 9 7.08 24.51 -46.39
CA LEU A 9 7.50 23.36 -45.60
C LEU A 9 7.36 23.71 -44.11
N PHE A 10 6.59 22.95 -43.36
CA PHE A 10 6.61 23.01 -41.89
C PHE A 10 7.81 22.21 -41.37
N LEU A 11 8.83 22.92 -40.86
CA LEU A 11 9.82 22.34 -39.95
C LEU A 11 9.32 22.57 -38.51
N SER A 12 9.07 21.47 -37.79
CA SER A 12 8.87 21.44 -36.35
C SER A 12 10.19 21.73 -35.64
N ALA A 13 10.25 22.83 -34.90
CA ALA A 13 11.36 23.18 -34.03
C ALA A 13 11.06 22.71 -32.60
N ALA A 14 11.73 21.65 -32.16
CA ALA A 14 11.78 21.27 -30.75
C ALA A 14 12.60 22.33 -29.97
N ARG A 15 11.96 23.01 -29.02
CA ARG A 15 12.61 23.88 -28.05
C ARG A 15 13.33 23.02 -27.01
N LEU A 16 14.66 22.99 -27.08
CA LEU A 16 15.53 22.54 -25.99
C LEU A 16 15.55 23.63 -24.91
N CYS A 17 15.01 23.30 -23.73
CA CYS A 17 15.17 24.09 -22.52
C CYS A 17 16.43 23.58 -21.81
N THR A 18 17.49 24.39 -21.81
CA THR A 18 18.75 24.06 -21.12
C THR A 18 18.76 24.66 -19.72
N CYS A 19 18.51 23.85 -18.69
CA CYS A 19 18.95 24.14 -17.33
C CYS A 19 20.35 23.54 -17.15
N ALA A 20 21.33 24.41 -16.89
CA ALA A 20 22.72 24.02 -16.66
C ALA A 20 22.88 23.39 -15.27
N TRP A 21 23.66 22.31 -15.20
CA TRP A 21 24.04 21.49 -14.03
C TRP A 21 23.14 20.31 -13.63
N GLY A 22 22.36 19.76 -14.57
CA GLY A 22 21.90 18.38 -14.46
C GLY A 22 22.93 17.44 -15.07
N PHE A 23 23.52 16.54 -14.29
CA PHE A 23 24.07 15.32 -14.87
C PHE A 23 22.91 14.62 -15.59
N PRO A 24 23.05 14.23 -16.87
CA PRO A 24 22.03 13.42 -17.49
C PRO A 24 21.97 12.12 -16.70
N VAL A 25 20.88 11.91 -15.98
CA VAL A 25 20.51 10.56 -15.52
C VAL A 25 20.30 9.78 -16.81
N VAL A 26 21.31 8.99 -17.19
CA VAL A 26 21.17 8.02 -18.27
C VAL A 26 20.30 6.92 -17.67
N ILE A 27 18.99 7.07 -17.83
CA ILE A 27 18.05 5.98 -17.59
C ILE A 27 18.37 4.96 -18.67
N ASP A 28 19.01 3.85 -18.30
CA ASP A 28 19.31 2.77 -19.23
C ASP A 28 17.97 2.14 -19.68
N PRO A 29 17.56 2.32 -20.94
CA PRO A 29 16.28 1.81 -21.44
C PRO A 29 16.26 0.28 -21.56
N THR A 30 17.39 -0.40 -21.29
CA THR A 30 17.48 -1.87 -21.29
C THR A 30 17.28 -2.49 -19.91
N ILE A 31 17.15 -1.68 -18.85
CA ILE A 31 16.68 -2.16 -17.55
C ILE A 31 15.17 -2.35 -17.67
N GLN A 32 14.75 -3.54 -18.10
CA GLN A 32 13.38 -3.98 -17.83
C GLN A 32 13.26 -4.15 -16.32
N TYR A 33 12.51 -3.25 -15.70
CA TYR A 33 12.04 -3.41 -14.34
C TYR A 33 11.14 -4.65 -14.33
N PRO A 34 11.48 -5.73 -13.60
CA PRO A 34 10.69 -6.96 -13.61
C PRO A 34 9.27 -6.79 -13.02
N PHE A 35 8.93 -5.59 -12.54
CA PHE A 35 7.61 -5.26 -12.02
C PHE A 35 7.08 -4.02 -12.73
N ASP A 36 6.16 -4.22 -13.65
CA ASP A 36 5.22 -3.18 -14.03
C ASP A 36 3.99 -3.42 -13.15
N VAL A 37 3.96 -2.84 -11.94
CA VAL A 37 2.85 -3.06 -10.97
C VAL A 37 1.59 -2.28 -11.34
N THR A 38 1.16 -2.45 -12.57
CA THR A 38 0.02 -1.75 -13.10
C THR A 38 -1.25 -2.07 -12.34
N GLN A 39 -1.39 -3.29 -11.79
CA GLN A 39 -2.64 -3.70 -11.13
C GLN A 39 -2.56 -3.63 -9.61
N ILE A 40 -1.48 -4.12 -8.97
CA ILE A 40 -1.38 -4.10 -7.49
C ILE A 40 -1.48 -2.66 -6.97
N SER A 41 -0.83 -1.71 -7.67
CA SER A 41 -0.84 -0.30 -7.27
C SER A 41 -2.19 0.39 -7.34
N GLN A 42 -3.20 -0.21 -7.99
CA GLN A 42 -4.53 0.36 -8.07
C GLN A 42 -5.32 0.20 -6.77
N TYR A 43 -4.97 -0.76 -5.91
CA TYR A 43 -5.81 -1.17 -4.79
C TYR A 43 -5.20 -0.82 -3.43
N LEU A 44 -6.06 -0.34 -2.53
CA LEU A 44 -5.76 -0.22 -1.09
C LEU A 44 -5.81 -1.61 -0.43
N ILE A 45 -6.81 -2.42 -0.78
CA ILE A 45 -7.04 -3.75 -0.24
C ILE A 45 -7.10 -4.75 -1.37
N ILE A 46 -6.32 -5.81 -1.27
CA ILE A 46 -6.42 -6.97 -2.16
C ILE A 46 -6.59 -8.20 -1.28
N THR A 47 -7.66 -8.97 -1.48
CA THR A 47 -7.75 -10.31 -0.91
C THR A 47 -7.47 -11.40 -1.90
N THR A 48 -6.65 -12.35 -1.48
CA THR A 48 -6.24 -13.52 -2.25
C THR A 48 -6.94 -14.78 -1.77
N ASN A 49 -7.17 -15.75 -2.64
CA ASN A 49 -7.51 -17.12 -2.23
C ASN A 49 -6.39 -18.02 -2.76
N GLN A 50 -5.34 -18.19 -1.96
CA GLN A 50 -4.30 -19.17 -2.27
C GLN A 50 -4.72 -20.57 -1.79
N GLU A 51 -5.58 -20.70 -0.77
CA GLU A 51 -6.00 -21.99 -0.21
C GLU A 51 -7.46 -22.07 0.28
N SER A 52 -7.95 -23.31 0.46
CA SER A 52 -9.35 -23.66 0.76
C SER A 52 -9.97 -22.85 1.91
N GLY A 53 -10.60 -21.75 1.54
CA GLY A 53 -11.25 -20.77 2.39
C GLY A 53 -11.81 -19.68 1.50
N ASN A 54 -12.74 -18.88 2.01
CA ASN A 54 -13.21 -17.72 1.28
C ASN A 54 -12.23 -16.55 1.54
N SER A 55 -11.91 -15.79 0.49
CA SER A 55 -11.31 -14.47 0.65
C SER A 55 -12.36 -13.48 1.14
N ASP A 56 -12.20 -12.96 2.33
CA ASP A 56 -13.22 -12.11 2.93
C ASP A 56 -12.62 -10.73 3.27
N VAL A 57 -13.31 -9.67 2.86
CA VAL A 57 -13.05 -8.32 3.36
C VAL A 57 -14.26 -7.89 4.17
N SER A 58 -14.05 -7.53 5.43
CA SER A 58 -15.07 -6.93 6.30
C SER A 58 -14.60 -5.56 6.74
N VAL A 59 -15.42 -4.54 6.56
CA VAL A 59 -15.11 -3.16 6.94
C VAL A 59 -16.28 -2.57 7.71
N SER A 60 -16.02 -2.11 8.93
CA SER A 60 -16.98 -1.38 9.74
C SER A 60 -16.46 -0.04 10.20
N ASN A 61 -17.35 0.94 10.14
CA ASN A 61 -17.23 2.28 10.69
C ASN A 61 -16.11 3.16 10.07
N PHE A 62 -16.48 4.39 9.73
CA PHE A 62 -15.64 5.45 9.15
C PHE A 62 -15.38 5.30 7.65
N GLU A 63 -14.13 5.21 7.19
CA GLU A 63 -13.83 5.46 5.77
C GLU A 63 -12.63 4.72 5.19
N LEU A 64 -12.74 4.39 3.90
CA LEU A 64 -11.65 3.91 3.06
C LEU A 64 -11.38 4.91 1.93
N GLY A 65 -10.11 5.10 1.57
CA GLY A 65 -9.68 6.03 0.53
C GLY A 65 -9.78 7.52 0.90
N ALA A 66 -10.05 7.78 2.18
CA ALA A 66 -9.94 9.08 2.79
C ALA A 66 -9.24 8.90 4.14
N ASN A 67 -8.39 9.86 4.46
CA ASN A 67 -7.86 10.02 5.80
C ASN A 67 -8.12 11.45 6.24
N LYS A 68 -9.33 11.78 6.65
CA LYS A 68 -9.57 13.06 7.33
C LYS A 68 -8.64 13.16 8.54
N ALA A 69 -8.07 14.33 8.84
CA ALA A 69 -6.99 14.52 9.82
C ALA A 69 -7.13 13.63 11.07
N PRO A 70 -6.00 13.14 11.66
CA PRO A 70 -5.98 12.44 12.93
C PRO A 70 -6.91 13.16 13.89
N VAL A 71 -8.07 12.57 14.18
CA VAL A 71 -8.98 13.23 15.11
C VAL A 71 -8.26 13.15 16.45
N PRO A 72 -7.83 14.27 17.06
CA PRO A 72 -7.24 14.19 18.38
C PRO A 72 -8.28 13.51 19.25
N ALA A 73 -7.85 12.49 19.97
CA ALA A 73 -8.71 11.53 20.64
C ALA A 73 -9.44 12.08 21.88
N GLN A 74 -9.86 13.34 21.82
CA GLN A 74 -10.72 13.97 22.79
C GLN A 74 -12.01 14.40 22.09
N GLY A 75 -12.87 13.39 21.88
CA GLY A 75 -14.32 13.49 21.83
C GLY A 75 -14.93 14.69 21.08
N ALA A 76 -15.30 14.47 19.82
CA ALA A 76 -16.53 15.06 19.24
C ALA A 76 -16.81 14.61 17.80
N PHE A 77 -15.79 14.17 17.02
CA PHE A 77 -15.92 14.15 15.55
C PHE A 77 -15.81 12.77 14.88
N GLY A 78 -16.14 11.70 15.61
CA GLY A 78 -16.40 10.38 15.02
C GLY A 78 -15.22 9.82 14.21
N GLY A 79 -14.06 9.64 14.83
CA GLY A 79 -12.95 8.88 14.23
C GLY A 79 -12.56 7.70 15.12
N PRO A 80 -11.60 6.87 14.68
CA PRO A 80 -10.97 5.86 15.53
C PRO A 80 -10.49 6.47 16.85
N ASP A 81 -10.74 5.82 17.99
CA ASP A 81 -10.23 6.31 19.29
C ASP A 81 -8.74 5.99 19.42
N ILE A 82 -7.94 6.95 18.99
CA ILE A 82 -6.49 6.91 19.03
C ILE A 82 -5.97 7.74 20.23
N SER A 83 -6.54 7.56 21.42
CA SER A 83 -6.09 8.30 22.64
C SER A 83 -4.92 7.64 23.35
N SER A 84 -4.69 6.35 23.08
CA SER A 84 -3.77 5.50 23.82
C SER A 84 -2.41 5.32 23.17
N GLN A 85 -2.21 5.65 21.89
CA GLN A 85 -0.89 5.50 21.25
C GLN A 85 0.12 6.53 21.77
N PRO A 86 1.44 6.22 21.73
CA PRO A 86 2.48 7.19 22.01
C PRO A 86 2.39 8.40 21.06
N GLY A 87 2.88 9.54 21.54
CA GLY A 87 2.98 10.74 20.70
C GLY A 87 3.83 10.49 19.46
N VAL A 88 3.38 10.98 18.32
CA VAL A 88 4.12 10.97 17.05
C VAL A 88 5.42 11.78 17.22
N PRO A 89 6.60 11.21 16.94
CA PRO A 89 7.86 11.94 17.05
C PRO A 89 7.91 13.11 16.07
N SER A 90 8.59 14.21 16.44
CA SER A 90 8.67 15.43 15.61
C SER A 90 9.42 15.28 14.28
N TYR A 91 10.12 14.15 14.11
CA TYR A 91 10.85 13.78 12.89
C TYR A 91 10.12 12.69 12.09
N ALA A 92 8.87 12.38 12.44
CA ALA A 92 8.02 11.58 11.56
C ALA A 92 7.55 12.47 10.40
N ALA A 93 7.44 11.88 9.21
CA ALA A 93 6.78 12.53 8.09
C ALA A 93 5.31 12.79 8.42
N ASP A 94 4.75 13.83 7.79
CA ASP A 94 3.33 14.14 7.92
C ASP A 94 2.48 12.93 7.51
N ILE A 95 1.42 12.69 8.26
CA ILE A 95 0.43 11.68 7.92
C ILE A 95 -0.52 12.32 6.91
N PHE A 96 -0.72 11.69 5.76
CA PHE A 96 -1.60 12.23 4.71
C PHE A 96 -2.98 12.56 5.27
N GLU A 97 -3.50 13.75 4.97
CA GLU A 97 -4.86 14.16 5.35
C GLU A 97 -5.69 14.53 4.10
N GLY A 98 -6.93 14.06 4.03
CA GLY A 98 -7.90 14.39 2.98
C GLY A 98 -8.54 13.19 2.29
N VAL A 99 -9.28 13.45 1.21
CA VAL A 99 -9.91 12.41 0.37
C VAL A 99 -8.97 12.10 -0.79
N GLY A 100 -8.44 10.89 -0.83
CA GLY A 100 -7.50 10.44 -1.86
C GLY A 100 -8.16 9.77 -3.07
N TYR A 101 -9.43 9.38 -2.97
CA TYR A 101 -10.12 8.57 -3.99
C TYR A 101 -9.36 7.29 -4.35
N ASN A 102 -8.72 6.70 -3.35
CA ASN A 102 -7.83 5.55 -3.53
C ASN A 102 -8.20 4.39 -2.61
N GLY A 103 -9.46 4.33 -2.17
CA GLY A 103 -10.04 3.23 -1.40
C GLY A 103 -10.49 2.06 -2.27
N ASN A 104 -9.77 1.80 -3.36
CA ASN A 104 -10.09 0.72 -4.29
C ASN A 104 -9.86 -0.64 -3.61
N VAL A 105 -10.72 -1.62 -3.91
CA VAL A 105 -10.68 -2.96 -3.31
C VAL A 105 -10.75 -4.04 -4.39
N ALA A 106 -9.90 -5.06 -4.29
CA ALA A 106 -9.99 -6.27 -5.10
C ALA A 106 -10.27 -7.48 -4.20
N VAL A 107 -11.36 -8.21 -4.47
CA VAL A 107 -11.61 -9.55 -3.92
C VAL A 107 -11.45 -10.55 -5.05
N THR A 108 -10.33 -11.27 -5.05
CA THR A 108 -9.91 -12.07 -6.21
C THR A 108 -10.54 -13.46 -6.27
N ASP A 109 -11.12 -13.94 -5.18
CA ASP A 109 -11.81 -15.22 -5.10
C ASP A 109 -13.25 -15.15 -5.63
N PRO A 110 -13.65 -16.03 -6.55
CA PRO A 110 -15.05 -16.18 -6.96
C PRO A 110 -16.04 -16.46 -5.82
N ASN A 111 -15.59 -17.05 -4.71
CA ASN A 111 -16.39 -17.30 -3.51
C ASN A 111 -16.16 -16.26 -2.39
N GLY A 112 -15.30 -15.28 -2.64
CA GLY A 112 -14.95 -14.28 -1.65
C GLY A 112 -16.11 -13.34 -1.34
N LYS A 113 -16.06 -12.74 -0.15
CA LYS A 113 -17.10 -11.85 0.36
C LYS A 113 -16.56 -10.45 0.62
N PHE A 114 -17.43 -9.48 0.45
CA PHE A 114 -17.17 -8.10 0.84
C PHE A 114 -18.29 -7.54 1.71
N ASP A 115 -18.04 -7.39 2.99
CA ASP A 115 -18.99 -6.92 3.98
C ASP A 115 -18.67 -5.49 4.42
N LEU A 116 -19.67 -4.61 4.36
CA LEU A 116 -19.55 -3.20 4.72
C LEU A 116 -20.62 -2.78 5.73
N SER A 117 -20.23 -2.04 6.77
CA SER A 117 -21.16 -1.52 7.76
C SER A 117 -20.79 -0.10 8.22
N ASN A 118 -21.63 0.88 7.89
CA ASN A 118 -21.42 2.29 8.26
C ASN A 118 -20.09 2.88 7.72
N VAL A 119 -19.74 2.58 6.47
CA VAL A 119 -18.47 3.00 5.84
C VAL A 119 -18.71 3.98 4.68
N GLY A 120 -17.89 5.02 4.58
CA GLY A 120 -17.72 5.80 3.36
C GLY A 120 -16.53 5.30 2.55
N ILE A 121 -16.75 4.86 1.32
CA ILE A 121 -15.66 4.42 0.42
C ILE A 121 -15.41 5.53 -0.60
N TYR A 122 -14.19 6.06 -0.61
CA TYR A 122 -13.74 7.07 -1.56
C TYR A 122 -12.72 6.46 -2.50
N ALA A 123 -13.14 6.13 -3.70
CA ALA A 123 -12.36 5.31 -4.63
C ALA A 123 -12.41 5.89 -6.04
N ASP A 124 -11.50 5.44 -6.90
CA ASP A 124 -11.49 5.80 -8.31
C ASP A 124 -12.77 5.25 -8.94
N PRO A 125 -13.60 6.09 -9.61
CA PRO A 125 -14.84 5.63 -10.23
C PRO A 125 -14.63 4.58 -11.34
N GLU A 126 -13.45 4.49 -11.96
CA GLU A 126 -13.14 3.48 -12.98
C GLU A 126 -12.69 2.13 -12.37
N THR A 127 -12.13 2.18 -11.16
CA THR A 127 -11.61 1.00 -10.46
C THR A 127 -12.59 0.51 -9.40
N GLY A 128 -12.86 1.33 -8.39
CA GLY A 128 -13.80 1.07 -7.31
C GLY A 128 -13.52 -0.24 -6.56
N ILE A 129 -14.58 -1.01 -6.36
CA ILE A 129 -14.56 -2.33 -5.73
C ILE A 129 -14.75 -3.37 -6.83
N ARG A 130 -13.82 -4.32 -6.97
CA ARG A 130 -13.85 -5.37 -7.99
C ARG A 130 -13.87 -6.74 -7.34
N LEU A 131 -14.98 -7.44 -7.51
CA LEU A 131 -15.23 -8.78 -6.97
C LEU A 131 -15.17 -9.80 -8.11
N ALA A 132 -14.35 -10.85 -7.95
CA ALA A 132 -14.36 -11.99 -8.86
C ALA A 132 -15.70 -12.76 -8.80
N GLY A 133 -16.33 -12.77 -7.63
CA GLY A 133 -17.60 -13.45 -7.41
C GLY A 133 -18.77 -12.86 -8.21
N SER A 134 -19.75 -13.73 -8.48
CA SER A 134 -21.00 -13.32 -9.11
C SER A 134 -21.85 -12.48 -8.15
N ARG A 135 -22.71 -11.62 -8.70
CA ARG A 135 -23.61 -10.80 -7.90
C ARG A 135 -24.59 -11.67 -7.12
N SER A 136 -24.37 -11.79 -5.81
CA SER A 136 -25.26 -12.47 -4.87
C SER A 136 -25.27 -11.76 -3.52
N SER A 137 -26.31 -11.97 -2.71
CA SER A 137 -26.33 -11.51 -1.31
C SER A 137 -25.23 -12.12 -0.46
N ASP A 138 -24.68 -13.25 -0.90
CA ASP A 138 -23.63 -13.97 -0.18
C ASP A 138 -22.24 -13.41 -0.50
N THR A 139 -22.11 -12.65 -1.59
CA THR A 139 -20.87 -12.03 -2.08
C THR A 139 -20.68 -10.61 -1.55
N ILE A 140 -21.78 -9.89 -1.26
CA ILE A 140 -21.71 -8.54 -0.70
C ILE A 140 -22.79 -8.30 0.36
N GLY A 141 -22.37 -8.20 1.62
CA GLY A 141 -23.17 -7.65 2.71
C GLY A 141 -22.94 -6.16 2.79
N CYS A 142 -24.01 -5.36 2.78
CA CYS A 142 -23.83 -3.93 3.01
C CYS A 142 -24.94 -3.34 3.87
N SER A 143 -24.52 -2.63 4.92
CA SER A 143 -25.36 -1.83 5.79
C SER A 143 -24.82 -0.41 5.81
N ASN A 144 -25.68 0.57 5.51
CA ASN A 144 -25.41 2.00 5.69
C ASN A 144 -24.06 2.50 5.15
N SER A 145 -23.58 1.94 4.04
CA SER A 145 -22.30 2.35 3.44
C SER A 145 -22.51 3.01 2.09
N PHE A 146 -21.64 3.95 1.74
CA PHE A 146 -21.82 4.86 0.62
C PHE A 146 -20.52 4.99 -0.19
N PHE A 147 -20.65 5.09 -1.51
CA PHE A 147 -19.53 5.15 -2.46
C PHE A 147 -19.39 6.56 -3.03
N ASN A 148 -18.26 7.22 -2.79
CA ASN A 148 -17.99 8.60 -3.23
C ASN A 148 -19.12 9.56 -2.84
N ASP A 149 -19.66 9.43 -1.62
CA ASP A 149 -20.72 10.29 -1.12
C ASP A 149 -20.25 11.76 -1.10
N PRO A 150 -20.94 12.68 -1.82
CA PRO A 150 -20.53 14.07 -1.90
C PRO A 150 -20.67 14.82 -0.56
N ASN A 151 -21.52 14.31 0.34
CA ASN A 151 -21.68 14.86 1.70
C ASN A 151 -20.65 14.28 2.67
N MET A 152 -19.74 13.43 2.19
CA MET A 152 -18.65 12.83 2.93
C MET A 152 -19.07 11.95 4.12
N TYR A 153 -20.10 11.11 3.97
CA TYR A 153 -20.48 10.12 4.98
C TYR A 153 -19.28 9.23 5.44
N PRO A 154 -19.19 8.84 6.74
CA PRO A 154 -20.07 9.20 7.87
C PRO A 154 -19.68 10.51 8.57
N ASN A 155 -18.62 11.20 8.16
CA ASN A 155 -18.21 12.46 8.79
C ASN A 155 -17.63 13.44 7.77
N THR A 156 -18.01 14.70 7.85
CA THR A 156 -17.27 15.79 7.18
C THR A 156 -16.10 16.21 8.05
N TYR A 157 -14.99 16.58 7.40
CA TYR A 157 -13.87 17.26 8.04
C TYR A 157 -13.38 18.34 7.08
N ASP A 158 -13.27 19.55 7.58
CA ASP A 158 -12.72 20.68 6.86
C ASP A 158 -11.30 20.97 7.38
N PRO A 159 -10.26 20.65 6.59
CA PRO A 159 -8.87 20.86 7.00
C PRO A 159 -8.51 22.35 7.15
N LEU A 160 -9.26 23.27 6.53
CA LEU A 160 -8.98 24.70 6.65
C LEU A 160 -9.46 25.26 7.99
N THR A 161 -10.56 24.73 8.52
CA THR A 161 -11.14 25.18 9.79
C THR A 161 -10.81 24.26 10.96
N GLY A 162 -10.25 23.08 10.70
CA GLY A 162 -9.98 22.06 11.70
C GLY A 162 -11.26 21.52 12.36
N SER A 163 -12.40 21.64 11.67
CA SER A 163 -13.71 21.29 12.21
C SER A 163 -14.33 20.13 11.42
N GLY A 164 -15.15 19.33 12.09
CA GLY A 164 -15.90 18.24 11.44
C GLY A 164 -17.35 18.18 11.89
N GLN A 165 -18.17 17.48 11.13
CA GLN A 165 -19.53 17.13 11.55
C GLN A 165 -19.82 15.68 11.24
N ILE A 166 -20.47 14.98 12.17
CA ILE A 166 -21.01 13.65 11.91
C ILE A 166 -22.15 13.79 10.91
N VAL A 167 -22.03 13.10 9.78
CA VAL A 167 -23.05 12.99 8.74
C VAL A 167 -23.87 11.76 9.04
N ASN A 168 -25.09 11.97 9.51
CA ASN A 168 -26.00 10.86 9.75
C ASN A 168 -26.43 10.22 8.43
N GLN A 169 -26.89 8.98 8.49
CA GLN A 169 -27.29 8.21 7.32
C GLN A 169 -28.32 8.95 6.43
N ASN A 170 -29.25 9.67 7.03
CA ASN A 170 -30.29 10.43 6.32
C ASN A 170 -29.77 11.73 5.67
N GLN A 171 -28.54 12.13 5.97
CA GLN A 171 -27.86 13.29 5.38
C GLN A 171 -26.94 12.89 4.24
N ALA A 172 -26.54 11.62 4.14
CA ALA A 172 -25.81 11.09 3.00
C ALA A 172 -26.68 11.12 1.72
N ASP A 173 -26.05 11.25 0.56
CA ASP A 173 -26.69 11.11 -0.73
C ASP A 173 -27.08 9.65 -0.95
N GLN A 174 -28.38 9.36 -0.86
CA GLN A 174 -28.89 8.00 -0.99
C GLN A 174 -28.63 7.38 -2.37
N SER A 175 -28.35 8.18 -3.41
CA SER A 175 -27.97 7.66 -4.73
C SER A 175 -26.59 7.01 -4.74
N THR A 176 -25.74 7.34 -3.77
CA THR A 176 -24.40 6.76 -3.60
C THR A 176 -24.38 5.57 -2.65
N LYS A 177 -25.53 5.21 -2.07
CA LYS A 177 -25.63 4.12 -1.11
C LYS A 177 -25.30 2.78 -1.79
N ILE A 178 -24.32 2.08 -1.26
CA ILE A 178 -23.96 0.73 -1.67
C ILE A 178 -25.04 -0.19 -1.07
N SER A 179 -26.16 -0.42 -1.76
CA SER A 179 -27.24 -1.26 -1.19
C SER A 179 -27.96 -2.12 -2.21
N SER A 180 -28.55 -3.19 -1.69
CA SER A 180 -28.75 -4.47 -2.36
C SER A 180 -29.90 -4.59 -3.36
N SER A 181 -30.50 -3.51 -3.87
CA SER A 181 -31.69 -3.66 -4.71
C SER A 181 -31.46 -3.61 -6.21
N ASN A 182 -30.56 -2.80 -6.79
CA ASN A 182 -30.28 -2.88 -8.24
C ASN A 182 -28.96 -2.24 -8.70
N ASP A 183 -28.51 -1.16 -8.08
CA ASP A 183 -27.27 -0.47 -8.46
C ASP A 183 -26.32 -0.52 -7.26
N TYR A 184 -25.23 -1.30 -7.36
CA TYR A 184 -24.14 -1.27 -6.37
C TYR A 184 -23.13 -0.25 -6.87
N PRO A 185 -23.22 1.04 -6.48
CA PRO A 185 -22.40 2.08 -7.09
C PRO A 185 -20.94 1.80 -6.77
N GLY A 186 -20.08 1.89 -7.78
CA GLY A 186 -18.65 1.63 -7.63
C GLY A 186 -18.27 0.16 -7.42
N VAL A 187 -19.20 -0.79 -7.57
CA VAL A 187 -18.92 -2.23 -7.44
C VAL A 187 -19.05 -2.94 -8.79
N SER A 188 -18.01 -3.65 -9.19
CA SER A 188 -17.97 -4.53 -10.35
C SER A 188 -17.91 -5.99 -9.91
N PHE A 189 -18.78 -6.83 -10.47
CA PHE A 189 -18.84 -8.28 -10.21
C PHE A 189 -18.33 -9.09 -11.41
N ASN A 190 -17.97 -10.35 -11.18
CA ASN A 190 -17.36 -11.21 -12.20
C ASN A 190 -16.12 -10.57 -12.86
N TYR A 191 -15.36 -9.78 -12.09
CA TYR A 191 -14.16 -9.13 -12.61
C TYR A 191 -13.03 -10.15 -12.75
N ASP A 192 -12.34 -10.14 -13.89
CA ASP A 192 -11.20 -11.02 -14.14
C ASP A 192 -9.93 -10.45 -13.51
N HIS A 193 -9.51 -11.06 -12.40
CA HIS A 193 -8.28 -10.70 -11.66
C HIS A 193 -7.06 -11.53 -12.08
N SER A 194 -7.10 -12.26 -13.21
CA SER A 194 -5.98 -13.11 -13.64
C SER A 194 -4.66 -12.34 -13.78
N GLY A 195 -4.69 -11.11 -14.31
CA GLY A 195 -3.52 -10.24 -14.38
C GLY A 195 -2.95 -9.90 -13.00
N LEU A 196 -3.80 -9.47 -12.08
CA LEU A 196 -3.44 -9.14 -10.70
C LEU A 196 -2.84 -10.34 -9.96
N LEU A 197 -3.43 -11.53 -10.11
CA LEU A 197 -2.95 -12.76 -9.48
C LEU A 197 -1.57 -13.18 -10.01
N VAL A 198 -1.31 -13.01 -11.31
CA VAL A 198 0.03 -13.24 -11.90
C VAL A 198 1.04 -12.25 -11.33
N GLU A 199 0.66 -10.99 -11.20
CA GLU A 199 1.51 -9.93 -10.63
C GLU A 199 1.87 -10.22 -9.16
N LEU A 200 0.89 -10.64 -8.34
CA LEU A 200 1.10 -11.01 -6.94
C LEU A 200 1.99 -12.23 -6.79
N SER A 201 1.79 -13.27 -7.61
CA SER A 201 2.64 -14.47 -7.60
C SER A 201 4.08 -14.12 -7.95
N ALA A 202 4.30 -13.31 -8.99
CA ALA A 202 5.64 -12.88 -9.39
C ALA A 202 6.30 -12.02 -8.30
N ALA A 203 5.54 -11.14 -7.65
CA ALA A 203 6.04 -10.31 -6.55
C ALA A 203 6.45 -11.17 -5.33
N ARG A 204 5.61 -12.14 -4.92
CA ARG A 204 5.93 -13.10 -3.85
C ARG A 204 7.25 -13.82 -4.13
N ASP A 205 7.35 -14.47 -5.29
CA ASP A 205 8.53 -15.26 -5.66
C ASP A 205 9.80 -14.39 -5.63
N SER A 206 9.69 -13.16 -6.10
CA SER A 206 10.82 -12.24 -6.14
C SER A 206 11.25 -11.78 -4.76
N ILE A 207 10.31 -11.37 -3.90
CA ILE A 207 10.60 -10.93 -2.52
C ILE A 207 11.26 -12.06 -1.71
N ASN A 208 10.79 -13.29 -1.88
CA ASN A 208 11.36 -14.47 -1.24
C ASN A 208 12.80 -14.75 -1.68
N ASN A 209 13.12 -14.48 -2.95
CA ASN A 209 14.46 -14.67 -3.50
C ASN A 209 15.43 -13.54 -3.18
N LEU A 210 14.96 -12.42 -2.60
CA LEU A 210 15.85 -11.32 -2.22
C LEU A 210 16.81 -11.73 -1.10
N VAL A 211 18.07 -11.31 -1.25
CA VAL A 211 19.09 -11.50 -0.22
C VAL A 211 18.89 -10.45 0.88
N SER A 212 18.87 -10.92 2.13
CA SER A 212 18.83 -10.07 3.32
C SER A 212 20.04 -9.13 3.36
N THR A 213 19.80 -7.84 3.55
CA THR A 213 20.84 -6.83 3.73
C THR A 213 21.04 -6.44 5.20
N GLY A 214 20.10 -6.81 6.07
CA GLY A 214 20.16 -6.52 7.50
C GLY A 214 19.18 -7.34 8.31
N SER A 215 19.23 -7.17 9.63
CA SER A 215 18.31 -7.89 10.53
C SER A 215 17.93 -7.08 11.75
N ILE A 216 16.70 -7.25 12.23
CA ILE A 216 16.25 -6.79 13.53
C ILE A 216 16.07 -8.01 14.43
N THR A 217 16.92 -8.13 15.44
CA THR A 217 16.86 -9.23 16.41
C THR A 217 16.21 -8.76 17.70
N ARG A 218 15.15 -9.46 18.13
CA ARG A 218 14.47 -9.26 19.41
C ARG A 218 14.23 -10.62 20.06
N SER A 219 15.03 -10.97 21.06
CA SER A 219 14.93 -12.29 21.71
C SER A 219 13.58 -12.56 22.39
N ASN A 220 12.89 -11.50 22.83
CA ASN A 220 11.52 -11.53 23.36
C ASN A 220 10.45 -11.21 22.30
N GLY A 221 10.85 -10.93 21.05
CA GLY A 221 9.96 -10.53 19.97
C GLY A 221 9.40 -9.11 20.08
N GLU A 222 9.81 -8.29 21.04
CA GLU A 222 9.05 -7.08 21.40
C GLU A 222 9.85 -5.77 21.31
N ILE A 223 9.18 -4.72 20.85
CA ILE A 223 9.58 -3.31 21.00
C ILE A 223 8.49 -2.63 21.83
N LYS A 224 8.85 -2.14 23.01
CA LYS A 224 7.87 -1.63 23.98
C LYS A 224 8.29 -0.34 24.64
N ASP A 225 7.31 0.54 24.89
CA ASP A 225 7.42 1.79 25.66
C ASP A 225 8.56 2.70 25.19
N GLN A 226 8.85 2.70 23.88
CA GLN A 226 9.95 3.46 23.29
C GLN A 226 9.69 3.82 21.82
N THR A 227 10.51 4.73 21.30
CA THR A 227 10.62 4.93 19.85
C THR A 227 11.82 4.16 19.33
N TYR A 228 11.59 3.25 18.39
CA TYR A 228 12.62 2.55 17.64
C TYR A 228 12.73 3.18 16.24
N THR A 229 13.94 3.60 15.86
CA THR A 229 14.20 4.18 14.53
C THR A 229 15.08 3.23 13.73
N PHE A 230 14.58 2.80 12.58
CA PHE A 230 15.38 2.12 11.56
C PHE A 230 15.89 3.15 10.54
N TYR A 231 17.17 3.10 10.23
CA TYR A 231 17.80 3.96 9.21
C TYR A 231 18.12 3.10 7.99
N ALA A 232 17.39 3.33 6.91
CA ALA A 232 17.60 2.69 5.62
C ALA A 232 18.73 3.38 4.87
N ASP A 233 19.58 2.58 4.21
CA ASP A 233 20.53 3.09 3.23
C ASP A 233 19.82 3.42 1.91
N ASP A 234 20.48 4.15 1.01
CA ASP A 234 19.99 4.34 -0.36
C ASP A 234 19.92 2.99 -1.09
N GLY A 235 18.88 2.83 -1.91
CA GLY A 235 18.61 1.58 -2.61
C GLY A 235 17.77 0.62 -1.77
N VAL A 236 18.03 -0.67 -1.93
CA VAL A 236 17.14 -1.75 -1.48
C VAL A 236 17.62 -2.33 -0.16
N ASN A 237 16.79 -2.20 0.87
CA ASN A 237 17.04 -2.74 2.20
C ASN A 237 16.08 -3.91 2.44
N VAL A 238 16.63 -5.11 2.62
CA VAL A 238 15.84 -6.31 2.94
C VAL A 238 16.21 -6.72 4.35
N VAL A 239 15.26 -6.57 5.28
CA VAL A 239 15.52 -6.66 6.70
C VAL A 239 14.75 -7.83 7.29
N ASP A 240 15.46 -8.85 7.73
CA ASP A 240 14.83 -9.99 8.39
C ASP A 240 14.58 -9.69 9.87
N ILE A 241 13.35 -9.91 10.32
CA ILE A 241 12.97 -9.79 11.72
C ILE A 241 13.07 -11.18 12.36
N TYR A 242 13.94 -11.29 13.37
CA TYR A 242 14.17 -12.52 14.12
C TYR A 242 13.68 -12.37 15.57
N THR A 243 12.71 -13.20 15.94
CA THR A 243 12.01 -13.13 17.24
C THR A 243 12.28 -14.32 18.17
N ASN A 244 13.18 -15.22 17.78
CA ASN A 244 13.50 -16.46 18.52
C ASN A 244 12.26 -17.31 18.88
N GLY A 245 11.32 -17.43 17.93
CA GLY A 245 10.12 -18.25 18.11
C GLY A 245 8.90 -17.51 18.68
N ASN A 246 9.02 -16.22 19.02
CA ASN A 246 7.92 -15.38 19.52
C ASN A 246 7.24 -14.57 18.40
N ASP A 247 6.03 -14.08 18.63
CA ASP A 247 5.44 -13.06 17.74
C ASP A 247 6.28 -11.77 17.76
N PHE A 248 6.24 -11.00 16.67
CA PHE A 248 6.81 -9.66 16.65
C PHE A 248 5.79 -8.65 17.17
N LYS A 249 6.09 -8.00 18.29
CA LYS A 249 5.15 -7.12 19.00
C LYS A 249 5.66 -5.68 19.07
N LEU A 250 4.81 -4.73 18.70
CA LEU A 250 4.99 -3.31 19.04
C LEU A 250 3.93 -2.93 20.08
N GLN A 251 4.36 -2.49 21.26
CA GLN A 251 3.43 -2.10 22.33
C GLN A 251 3.77 -0.73 22.90
N ASN A 252 2.82 0.21 22.88
CA ASN A 252 3.06 1.59 23.36
C ASN A 252 4.32 2.22 22.73
N ALA A 253 4.57 1.91 21.47
CA ALA A 253 5.85 2.18 20.81
C ALA A 253 5.64 2.91 19.47
N ASN A 254 6.66 3.68 19.08
CA ASN A 254 6.77 4.16 17.71
C ASN A 254 7.84 3.34 16.99
N PHE A 255 7.55 2.88 15.78
CA PHE A 255 8.54 2.35 14.86
C PHE A 255 8.67 3.35 13.70
N VAL A 256 9.76 4.11 13.69
CA VAL A 256 10.03 5.10 12.65
C VAL A 256 11.03 4.55 11.63
N ILE A 257 10.71 4.65 10.34
CA ILE A 257 11.58 4.25 9.23
C ILE A 257 12.13 5.52 8.58
N GLN A 258 13.42 5.77 8.76
CA GLN A 258 14.15 6.87 8.16
C GLN A 258 14.89 6.39 6.90
N GLY A 259 14.98 7.24 5.89
CA GLY A 259 15.68 6.98 4.64
C GLY A 259 15.59 8.19 3.72
N SER A 260 16.35 8.18 2.62
CA SER A 260 16.24 9.20 1.57
C SER A 260 15.11 8.84 0.59
N GLU A 261 14.84 9.72 -0.39
CA GLU A 261 13.92 9.43 -1.50
C GLU A 261 14.33 8.23 -2.36
N PHE A 262 15.57 7.74 -2.23
CA PHE A 262 16.08 6.57 -2.93
C PHE A 262 16.07 5.30 -2.09
N SER A 263 15.67 5.37 -0.82
CA SER A 263 15.59 4.23 0.08
C SER A 263 14.30 3.44 -0.13
N LYS A 264 14.43 2.13 -0.30
CA LYS A 264 13.33 1.16 -0.29
C LYS A 264 13.59 0.12 0.79
N VAL A 265 12.56 -0.30 1.51
CA VAL A 265 12.68 -1.22 2.66
C VAL A 265 11.62 -2.32 2.60
N ILE A 266 12.06 -3.56 2.72
CA ILE A 266 11.22 -4.75 2.88
C ILE A 266 11.58 -5.37 4.22
N PHE A 267 10.67 -5.30 5.18
CA PHE A 267 10.78 -6.06 6.42
C PHE A 267 10.16 -7.44 6.23
N ARG A 268 10.94 -8.50 6.37
CA ARG A 268 10.43 -9.88 6.30
C ARG A 268 10.28 -10.44 7.70
N ILE A 269 9.08 -10.89 8.02
CA ILE A 269 8.84 -11.58 9.29
C ILE A 269 9.11 -13.06 9.08
N THR A 270 10.22 -13.54 9.64
CA THR A 270 10.69 -14.90 9.37
C THR A 270 10.04 -15.92 10.32
N GLY A 271 9.64 -17.06 9.75
CA GLY A 271 8.94 -18.14 10.45
C GLY A 271 7.47 -17.85 10.77
N ASP A 272 6.80 -18.82 11.38
CA ASP A 272 5.35 -18.79 11.68
C ASP A 272 5.08 -17.94 12.94
N LYS A 273 5.16 -16.62 12.79
CA LYS A 273 5.13 -15.62 13.85
C LYS A 273 4.27 -14.43 13.47
N ASN A 274 3.24 -14.15 14.27
CA ASN A 274 2.35 -13.03 13.97
C ASN A 274 3.04 -11.68 14.22
N MET A 275 2.50 -10.64 13.60
CA MET A 275 2.84 -9.24 13.92
C MET A 275 1.69 -8.63 14.71
N LEU A 276 1.97 -8.23 15.96
CA LEU A 276 0.96 -7.68 16.86
C LEU A 276 1.30 -6.23 17.21
N ILE A 277 0.40 -5.30 16.90
CA ILE A 277 0.60 -3.86 17.08
C ILE A 277 -0.47 -3.35 18.03
N ASP A 278 -0.09 -2.96 19.24
CA ASP A 278 -1.00 -2.55 20.30
C ASP A 278 -0.61 -1.18 20.84
N ASN A 279 -1.47 -0.18 20.64
CA ASN A 279 -1.21 1.22 21.00
C ASN A 279 0.13 1.69 20.43
N ALA A 280 0.38 1.46 19.15
CA ALA A 280 1.67 1.69 18.52
C ALA A 280 1.55 2.32 17.14
N ASN A 281 2.58 3.07 16.74
CA ASN A 281 2.62 3.74 15.46
C ASN A 281 3.73 3.16 14.59
N ILE A 282 3.47 3.00 13.30
CA ILE A 282 4.48 2.69 12.28
C ILE A 282 4.52 3.87 11.33
N LEU A 283 5.66 4.56 11.30
CA LEU A 283 5.77 5.90 10.75
C LEU A 283 6.95 5.97 9.77
N LEU A 284 6.78 6.67 8.65
CA LEU A 284 7.93 7.17 7.90
C LEU A 284 8.56 8.35 8.63
N GLY A 285 9.86 8.49 8.47
CA GLY A 285 10.62 9.63 8.91
C GLY A 285 10.61 10.78 7.90
N ASP A 286 10.89 11.98 8.37
CA ASP A 286 11.02 13.21 7.58
C ASP A 286 12.28 13.28 6.70
N GLY A 287 13.08 12.20 6.64
CA GLY A 287 14.31 12.10 5.84
C GLY A 287 14.11 12.06 4.32
N GLY A 288 12.87 12.00 3.84
CA GLY A 288 12.52 12.02 2.41
C GLY A 288 12.17 10.66 1.81
N ILE A 289 12.15 9.59 2.59
CA ILE A 289 11.67 8.27 2.13
C ILE A 289 10.23 8.37 1.61
N ASP A 290 10.00 7.79 0.44
CA ASP A 290 8.71 7.86 -0.24
C ASP A 290 7.66 6.94 0.42
N TYR A 291 6.39 7.36 0.41
CA TYR A 291 5.28 6.64 1.02
C TYR A 291 4.92 5.29 0.38
N THR A 292 5.53 4.97 -0.76
CA THR A 292 5.41 3.69 -1.46
C THR A 292 6.64 2.80 -1.31
N SER A 293 7.60 3.18 -0.46
CA SER A 293 8.91 2.52 -0.41
C SER A 293 9.11 1.57 0.76
N VAL A 294 8.12 1.42 1.66
CA VAL A 294 8.24 0.54 2.84
C VAL A 294 7.14 -0.51 2.84
N MET A 295 7.53 -1.77 3.03
CA MET A 295 6.59 -2.87 3.21
C MET A 295 7.02 -3.81 4.34
N PHE A 296 6.03 -4.38 5.02
CA PHE A 296 6.17 -5.59 5.80
C PHE A 296 5.60 -6.75 4.98
N PHE A 297 6.42 -7.78 4.83
CA PHE A 297 6.10 -8.97 4.07
C PHE A 297 6.15 -10.21 4.97
N SER A 298 5.21 -11.11 4.78
CA SER A 298 5.20 -12.43 5.37
C SER A 298 4.62 -13.45 4.39
N GLU A 299 5.04 -14.70 4.54
CA GLU A 299 4.39 -15.85 3.91
C GLU A 299 3.28 -16.40 4.82
N HIS A 300 3.50 -16.60 6.11
CA HIS A 300 2.58 -17.39 6.94
C HIS A 300 1.93 -16.62 8.10
N ASN A 301 2.11 -15.30 8.18
CA ASN A 301 1.82 -14.58 9.41
C ASN A 301 0.56 -13.73 9.32
N ASN A 302 -0.16 -13.68 10.44
CA ASN A 302 -1.25 -12.74 10.61
C ASN A 302 -0.69 -11.40 11.10
N TYR A 303 -1.35 -10.32 10.69
CA TYR A 303 -1.12 -9.00 11.23
C TYR A 303 -2.33 -8.58 12.05
N ASP A 304 -2.12 -8.17 13.29
CA ASP A 304 -3.19 -7.70 14.19
C ASP A 304 -2.82 -6.33 14.75
N PHE A 305 -3.70 -5.36 14.52
CA PHE A 305 -3.50 -3.97 14.92
C PHE A 305 -4.65 -3.51 15.82
N SER A 306 -4.29 -2.88 16.93
CA SER A 306 -5.22 -2.26 17.87
C SER A 306 -4.68 -0.88 18.26
N ASN A 307 -5.44 0.17 17.95
CA ASN A 307 -5.10 1.57 18.24
C ASN A 307 -3.75 1.97 17.61
N ALA A 308 -3.72 2.10 16.29
CA ALA A 308 -2.47 2.33 15.56
C ALA A 308 -2.58 3.46 14.53
N ILE A 309 -1.44 4.14 14.32
CA ILE A 309 -1.26 5.08 13.21
C ILE A 309 -0.25 4.48 12.23
N LEU A 310 -0.64 4.43 10.95
CA LEU A 310 0.19 3.95 9.85
C LEU A 310 0.52 5.10 8.91
N SER A 311 1.80 5.30 8.62
CA SER A 311 2.23 6.27 7.61
C SER A 311 3.12 5.57 6.61
N GLY A 312 2.66 5.41 5.37
CA GLY A 312 3.55 5.05 4.26
C GLY A 312 4.01 3.61 4.21
N VAL A 313 3.24 2.66 4.75
CA VAL A 313 3.69 1.25 4.89
C VAL A 313 2.66 0.29 4.33
N ALA A 314 3.11 -0.65 3.49
CA ALA A 314 2.30 -1.78 3.02
C ALA A 314 2.45 -3.02 3.91
N PHE A 315 1.39 -3.82 4.06
CA PHE A 315 1.37 -5.08 4.79
C PHE A 315 0.87 -6.18 3.87
N TRP A 316 1.79 -7.07 3.48
CA TRP A 316 1.53 -8.14 2.53
C TRP A 316 1.76 -9.49 3.22
N SER A 317 0.71 -10.29 3.29
CA SER A 317 0.77 -11.69 3.64
C SER A 317 0.42 -12.51 2.39
N LEU A 318 1.42 -13.16 1.80
CA LEU A 318 1.31 -13.87 0.53
C LEU A 318 1.83 -15.30 0.67
N GLY A 319 1.21 -16.08 1.55
CA GLY A 319 1.55 -17.49 1.75
C GLY A 319 0.82 -18.46 0.88
N GLU A 320 1.12 -19.73 1.13
CA GLU A 320 0.23 -20.85 0.80
C GLU A 320 -0.85 -21.01 1.88
N GLU A 321 -0.56 -20.68 3.14
CA GLU A 321 -1.54 -20.80 4.23
C GLU A 321 -2.50 -19.61 4.29
N LYS A 322 -3.70 -19.85 4.85
CA LYS A 322 -4.69 -18.78 5.08
C LYS A 322 -4.14 -17.73 6.05
N THR A 323 -4.06 -16.49 5.59
CA THR A 323 -3.56 -15.34 6.33
C THR A 323 -4.65 -14.30 6.59
N THR A 324 -4.56 -13.63 7.74
CA THR A 324 -5.49 -12.58 8.14
C THR A 324 -4.75 -11.29 8.50
N ILE A 325 -5.26 -10.15 8.01
CA ILE A 325 -4.96 -8.82 8.53
C ILE A 325 -6.20 -8.32 9.29
N SER A 326 -6.05 -8.11 10.59
CA SER A 326 -7.08 -7.55 11.48
C SER A 326 -6.65 -6.16 11.95
N MET A 327 -7.52 -5.15 11.82
CA MET A 327 -7.27 -3.79 12.28
C MET A 327 -8.46 -3.24 13.06
N SER A 328 -8.21 -2.85 14.30
CA SER A 328 -9.18 -2.14 15.15
C SER A 328 -8.64 -0.78 15.57
N ASN A 329 -9.45 0.27 15.36
CA ASN A 329 -9.08 1.65 15.69
C ASN A 329 -7.78 2.11 15.00
N VAL A 330 -7.66 1.89 13.69
CA VAL A 330 -6.47 2.22 12.91
C VAL A 330 -6.73 3.37 11.96
N GLN A 331 -5.76 4.26 11.81
CA GLN A 331 -5.84 5.33 10.81
C GLN A 331 -4.52 5.58 10.09
N GLY A 332 -4.59 6.22 8.93
CA GLY A 332 -3.42 6.67 8.19
C GLY A 332 -3.45 6.30 6.72
N CYS A 333 -2.27 6.01 6.16
CA CYS A 333 -2.14 5.51 4.80
C CYS A 333 -1.35 4.21 4.74
N THR A 334 -1.84 3.24 3.97
CA THR A 334 -1.28 1.88 3.89
C THR A 334 -1.70 1.17 2.60
N GLN A 335 -1.30 -0.09 2.44
CA GLN A 335 -1.84 -1.06 1.49
C GLN A 335 -1.88 -2.42 2.16
N LEU A 336 -2.98 -3.16 1.99
CA LEU A 336 -3.23 -4.44 2.64
C LEU A 336 -3.39 -5.54 1.60
N ILE A 337 -2.62 -6.62 1.74
CA ILE A 337 -2.77 -7.83 0.93
C ILE A 337 -2.72 -9.04 1.85
N ALA A 338 -3.78 -9.84 1.89
CA ALA A 338 -3.90 -11.08 2.67
C ALA A 338 -5.07 -11.91 2.16
N ASP A 339 -5.33 -13.10 2.70
CA ASP A 339 -6.53 -13.85 2.30
C ASP A 339 -7.80 -13.27 2.94
N VAL A 340 -7.70 -12.83 4.18
CA VAL A 340 -8.79 -12.18 4.92
C VAL A 340 -8.34 -10.83 5.46
N VAL A 341 -9.19 -9.81 5.28
CA VAL A 341 -8.96 -8.46 5.81
C VAL A 341 -10.17 -8.03 6.64
N GLU A 342 -9.98 -7.87 7.94
CA GLU A 342 -11.02 -7.47 8.91
C GLU A 342 -10.68 -6.10 9.47
N LEU A 343 -11.50 -5.10 9.17
CA LEU A 343 -11.28 -3.71 9.54
C LEU A 343 -12.45 -3.21 10.37
N ASP A 344 -12.21 -2.82 11.62
CA ASP A 344 -13.19 -2.21 12.50
C ASP A 344 -12.72 -0.85 13.01
N ASN A 345 -13.56 0.17 12.85
CA ASN A 345 -13.25 1.54 13.24
C ASN A 345 -11.95 2.02 12.56
N VAL A 346 -11.91 1.98 11.23
CA VAL A 346 -10.70 2.34 10.47
C VAL A 346 -10.87 3.57 9.60
N ARG A 347 -9.79 4.34 9.46
CA ARG A 347 -9.70 5.46 8.52
C ARG A 347 -8.43 5.32 7.69
N LEU A 348 -8.54 4.60 6.58
CA LEU A 348 -7.38 4.24 5.77
C LEU A 348 -7.49 4.84 4.37
N SER A 349 -6.38 5.35 3.88
CA SER A 349 -6.21 5.73 2.47
C SER A 349 -5.04 4.97 1.88
N GLN A 350 -4.98 4.84 0.56
CA GLN A 350 -3.72 4.48 -0.07
C GLN A 350 -2.77 5.67 0.05
N CYS A 351 -1.49 5.45 0.24
CA CYS A 351 -0.55 6.57 0.28
C CYS A 351 -0.46 7.26 -1.11
N GLN A 352 -0.31 8.58 -1.13
CA GLN A 352 -0.15 9.33 -2.38
C GLN A 352 1.04 8.79 -3.18
N GLY A 353 0.87 8.52 -4.48
CA GLY A 353 1.93 8.00 -5.35
C GLY A 353 1.69 6.60 -5.94
N ALA A 354 0.57 5.95 -5.61
CA ALA A 354 0.10 4.67 -6.16
C ALA A 354 1.03 3.46 -5.92
N GLY A 355 0.65 2.60 -4.97
CA GLY A 355 1.18 1.24 -4.76
C GLY A 355 2.65 1.14 -4.38
N PHE A 356 3.01 0.16 -3.54
CA PHE A 356 4.40 -0.23 -3.45
C PHE A 356 4.89 -0.64 -4.84
N THR A 357 5.84 0.11 -5.42
CA THR A 357 6.50 -0.29 -6.67
C THR A 357 7.57 -1.31 -6.33
N PRO A 358 7.35 -2.61 -6.62
CA PRO A 358 8.26 -3.65 -6.20
C PRO A 358 9.62 -3.39 -6.82
N ILE A 359 10.58 -3.79 -6.02
CA ILE A 359 11.96 -3.44 -6.22
C ILE A 359 12.46 -4.18 -7.46
N PRO A 360 12.88 -3.48 -8.52
CA PRO A 360 13.47 -4.16 -9.67
C PRO A 360 14.64 -5.01 -9.19
N GLU A 361 14.68 -6.28 -9.57
CA GLU A 361 15.86 -7.09 -9.31
C GLU A 361 17.08 -6.37 -9.88
N PRO A 362 18.19 -6.27 -9.12
CA PRO A 362 19.43 -5.74 -9.67
C PRO A 362 19.80 -6.66 -10.83
N ALA A 363 19.80 -6.10 -12.05
CA ALA A 363 20.02 -6.82 -13.30
C ALA A 363 21.25 -7.74 -13.18
N THR A 364 21.01 -9.00 -12.83
CA THR A 364 22.05 -10.03 -12.67
C THR A 364 22.75 -10.30 -14.01
N ALA A 365 22.13 -9.82 -15.11
CA ALA A 365 22.69 -9.76 -16.44
C ALA A 365 24.03 -9.00 -16.54
N ILE A 366 24.32 -8.00 -15.69
CA ILE A 366 25.58 -7.22 -15.81
C ILE A 366 26.79 -8.02 -15.30
N LEU A 367 26.63 -8.94 -14.34
CA LEU A 367 27.73 -9.73 -13.79
C LEU A 367 28.21 -10.84 -14.74
N PHE A 368 27.38 -11.34 -15.65
CA PHE A 368 27.79 -12.37 -16.61
C PHE A 368 28.50 -11.81 -17.86
N THR A 369 28.26 -10.55 -18.22
CA THR A 369 28.87 -9.93 -19.41
C THR A 369 30.32 -9.50 -19.19
N ILE A 370 30.71 -9.21 -17.94
CA ILE A 370 32.10 -8.85 -17.61
C ILE A 370 32.98 -10.11 -17.40
N GLY A 371 32.39 -11.24 -16.99
CA GLY A 371 33.09 -12.51 -16.79
C GLY A 371 33.55 -13.24 -18.06
N THR A 372 33.04 -12.87 -19.23
CA THR A 372 33.33 -13.57 -20.51
C THR A 372 34.35 -12.86 -21.41
N VAL A 373 34.80 -11.64 -21.07
CA VAL A 373 35.78 -10.90 -21.90
C VAL A 373 37.25 -11.19 -21.53
N LEU A 374 37.54 -11.96 -20.48
CA LEU A 374 38.91 -12.22 -20.00
C LEU A 374 39.49 -13.62 -20.31
N ILE A 375 38.93 -14.37 -21.25
CA ILE A 375 39.54 -15.64 -21.72
C ILE A 375 39.66 -15.66 -23.25
N ARG A 376 40.74 -15.05 -23.78
CA ARG A 376 41.61 -15.61 -24.85
C ARG A 376 42.53 -14.55 -25.47
N LYS A 377 43.82 -14.61 -25.11
CA LYS A 377 44.90 -14.81 -26.08
C LYS A 377 46.22 -15.14 -25.35
N ARG A 378 46.50 -16.44 -25.19
CA ARG A 378 47.89 -16.91 -25.09
C ARG A 378 48.46 -16.89 -26.50
N VAL A 379 49.44 -16.03 -26.75
CA VAL A 379 50.30 -16.06 -27.93
C VAL A 379 51.39 -17.10 -27.66
N PRO A 380 51.66 -18.06 -28.58
CA PRO A 380 52.81 -18.94 -28.44
C PRO A 380 54.10 -18.20 -28.82
N LEU A 381 55.12 -18.31 -27.97
CA LEU A 381 56.51 -17.99 -28.31
C LEU A 381 56.98 -18.97 -29.39
N LEU A 382 57.51 -18.45 -30.50
CA LEU A 382 58.34 -19.21 -31.45
C LEU A 382 59.74 -18.57 -31.47
N LEU A 383 60.72 -19.45 -31.35
CA LEU A 383 62.16 -19.26 -31.56
C LEU A 383 62.47 -18.84 -33.00
#